data_AF-A0A2Z6R2R2-F1
#
_entry.id   AF-A0A2Z6R2R2-F1
#
_cell.length_a   1.000
_cell.length_b   1.000
_cell.length_c   1.000
_cell.angle_alpha   90.00
_cell.angle_beta   90.00
_cell.angle_gamma   90.00
#
_symmetry.space_group_name_H-M   'P 1'
#
loop_
_entity.id
_entity.type
_entity.pdbx_description
1 polymer ?
#
loop_
_entity_poly.entity_id
_entity_poly.type
_entity_poly.pdbx_seq_one_letter_code
_entity_poly.pdbx_strand_id
1 'polypeptide(L)'
;MADIEEIIIDLYAQIPTFHPDYRPIINQMPPSLVKRAFDQLLNMRRNPVSLEEITEKSDRIEQYLRNKLIVYNNAKSQKAFLYSMDTGMQTENSTFSDKAIQTDSLDKATQTEDIDLSTKLEQIKKANALLINAISILSNI
;
A
#
# COMPACT_ATOMS: atom_id res chain seq x y z
N MET A 1 8.78 42.50 -1.10
CA MET A 1 7.94 41.53 -0.37
C MET A 1 7.14 40.84 -1.46
N ALA A 2 7.59 39.66 -1.90
CA ALA A 2 6.77 38.80 -2.73
C ALA A 2 5.77 38.20 -1.75
N ASP A 3 4.57 38.77 -1.77
CA ASP A 3 3.55 38.59 -0.76
C ASP A 3 3.04 37.16 -0.81
N ILE A 4 2.71 36.63 0.36
CA ILE A 4 2.24 35.26 0.60
C ILE A 4 1.12 34.83 -0.38
N GLU A 5 0.40 35.78 -0.97
CA GLU A 5 -0.58 35.57 -2.03
C GLU A 5 0.00 34.95 -3.32
N GLU A 6 1.21 35.32 -3.74
CA GLU A 6 1.85 34.77 -4.95
C GLU A 6 2.23 33.28 -4.74
N ILE A 7 2.69 32.93 -3.53
CA ILE A 7 2.99 31.55 -3.14
C ILE A 7 1.69 30.71 -3.04
N ILE A 8 0.60 31.30 -2.54
CA ILE A 8 -0.71 30.63 -2.49
C ILE A 8 -1.22 30.39 -3.91
N ILE A 9 -1.14 31.38 -4.80
CA ILE A 9 -1.55 31.25 -6.20
C ILE A 9 -0.73 30.16 -6.91
N ASP A 10 0.59 30.10 -6.71
CA ASP A 10 1.45 29.06 -7.31
C ASP A 10 1.20 27.65 -6.75
N LEU A 11 0.77 27.54 -5.50
CA LEU A 11 0.38 26.26 -4.89
C LEU A 11 -0.98 25.78 -5.45
N TYR A 12 -1.90 26.71 -5.72
CA TYR A 12 -3.19 26.41 -6.36
C TYR A 12 -3.08 26.23 -7.89
N ALA A 13 -2.13 26.89 -8.56
CA ALA A 13 -1.87 26.74 -9.99
C ALA A 13 -1.36 25.33 -10.38
N GLN A 14 -0.81 24.59 -9.41
CA GLN A 14 -0.34 23.22 -9.60
C GLN A 14 -1.37 22.15 -9.20
N ILE A 15 -2.45 22.53 -8.50
CA ILE A 15 -3.51 21.59 -8.13
C ILE A 15 -4.49 21.50 -9.29
N PRO A 16 -4.67 20.31 -9.88
CA PRO A 16 -5.60 20.17 -10.99
C PRO A 16 -7.02 20.53 -10.56
N THR A 17 -7.64 21.43 -11.32
CA THR A 17 -8.98 21.95 -11.00
C THR A 17 -10.03 20.95 -11.48
N PHE A 18 -10.73 20.36 -10.52
CA PHE A 18 -11.86 19.47 -10.72
C PHE A 18 -13.15 20.14 -10.25
N HIS A 19 -14.30 19.74 -10.81
CA HIS A 19 -15.60 20.13 -10.27
C HIS A 19 -15.70 19.85 -8.75
N PRO A 20 -16.27 20.75 -7.94
CA PRO A 20 -16.30 20.64 -6.48
C PRO A 20 -16.99 19.36 -5.94
N ASP A 21 -17.96 18.81 -6.67
CA ASP A 21 -18.62 17.54 -6.28
C ASP A 21 -17.66 16.35 -6.20
N TYR A 22 -16.49 16.43 -6.84
CA TYR A 22 -15.49 15.37 -6.78
C TYR A 22 -14.58 15.47 -5.55
N ARG A 23 -14.63 16.57 -4.79
CA ARG A 23 -13.82 16.78 -3.57
C ARG A 23 -13.89 15.59 -2.58
N PRO A 24 -15.05 14.98 -2.30
CA PRO A 24 -15.12 13.83 -1.39
C PRO A 24 -14.29 12.63 -1.86
N ILE A 25 -14.11 12.45 -3.18
CA ILE A 25 -13.32 11.36 -3.76
C ILE A 25 -11.84 11.77 -3.82
N ILE A 26 -11.57 12.99 -4.30
CA ILE A 26 -10.21 13.52 -4.48
C ILE A 26 -9.46 13.63 -3.16
N ASN A 27 -10.13 14.09 -2.09
CA ASN A 27 -9.52 14.25 -0.77
C ASN A 27 -9.09 12.92 -0.13
N GLN A 28 -9.54 11.77 -0.66
CA GLN A 28 -9.14 10.44 -0.20
C GLN A 28 -7.90 9.90 -0.94
N MET A 29 -7.46 10.58 -2.00
CA MET A 29 -6.31 10.19 -2.80
C MET A 29 -5.08 11.04 -2.45
N PRO A 30 -3.85 10.48 -2.55
CA PRO A 30 -2.65 11.29 -2.41
C PRO A 30 -2.53 12.30 -3.56
N PRO A 31 -1.99 13.52 -3.33
CA PRO A 31 -1.91 14.58 -4.35
C PRO A 31 -1.25 14.14 -5.67
N SER A 32 -0.23 13.28 -5.60
CA SER A 32 0.45 12.74 -6.78
C SER A 32 -0.47 11.88 -7.65
N LEU A 33 -1.40 11.13 -7.04
CA LEU A 33 -2.40 10.33 -7.76
C LEU A 33 -3.46 11.24 -8.39
N VAL A 34 -3.86 12.31 -7.69
CA VAL A 34 -4.80 13.32 -8.21
C VAL A 34 -4.22 13.98 -9.45
N LYS A 35 -2.97 14.46 -9.38
CA LYS A 35 -2.26 15.05 -10.53
C LYS A 35 -2.18 14.07 -11.69
N ARG A 36 -1.80 12.83 -11.43
CA ARG A 36 -1.72 11.79 -12.46
C ARG A 36 -3.07 11.47 -13.09
N ALA A 37 -4.14 11.41 -12.30
CA ALA A 37 -5.49 11.15 -12.78
C ALA A 37 -5.96 12.27 -13.73
N PHE A 38 -5.68 13.52 -13.37
CA PHE A 38 -5.98 14.67 -14.21
C PHE A 38 -5.20 14.65 -15.52
N ASP A 39 -3.87 14.47 -15.46
CA ASP A 39 -3.01 14.38 -16.64
C ASP A 39 -3.48 13.23 -17.56
N GLN A 40 -3.95 12.12 -16.99
CA GLN A 40 -4.48 10.99 -17.76
C GLN A 40 -5.82 11.27 -18.42
N LEU A 41 -6.73 12.00 -17.77
CA LEU A 41 -8.03 12.38 -18.36
C LEU A 41 -7.82 13.28 -19.59
N LEU A 42 -6.93 14.25 -19.49
CA LEU A 42 -6.59 15.17 -20.59
C LEU A 42 -5.89 14.45 -21.76
N ASN A 43 -5.02 13.50 -21.45
CA ASN A 43 -4.18 12.81 -22.45
C ASN A 43 -4.67 11.39 -22.77
N MET A 44 -5.95 11.10 -22.53
CA MET A 44 -6.53 9.79 -22.81
C MET A 44 -6.46 9.50 -24.31
N ARG A 45 -5.88 8.35 -24.69
CA ARG A 45 -5.76 7.93 -26.10
C ARG A 45 -7.12 7.84 -26.82
N ARG A 46 -8.18 7.50 -26.09
CA ARG A 46 -9.55 7.42 -26.61
C ARG A 46 -10.41 8.37 -25.80
N ASN A 47 -11.06 9.31 -26.49
CA ASN A 47 -11.95 10.32 -25.91
C ASN A 47 -11.28 11.06 -24.74
N PRO A 48 -10.21 11.84 -25.03
CA PRO A 48 -9.66 12.75 -24.04
C PRO A 48 -10.77 13.64 -23.50
N VAL A 49 -10.74 13.89 -22.20
CA VAL A 49 -11.69 14.79 -21.55
C VAL A 49 -11.09 16.18 -21.64
N SER A 50 -11.88 17.15 -22.09
CA SER A 50 -11.47 18.55 -22.11
C SER A 50 -11.38 19.12 -20.69
N LEU A 51 -10.65 20.22 -20.53
CA LEU A 51 -10.56 20.89 -19.23
C LEU A 51 -11.95 21.36 -18.74
N GLU A 52 -12.77 21.86 -19.66
CA GLU A 52 -14.12 22.34 -19.40
C GLU A 52 -15.01 21.21 -18.83
N GLU A 53 -14.99 20.04 -19.47
CA GLU A 53 -15.71 18.85 -18.98
C GLU A 53 -15.23 18.39 -17.59
N ILE A 54 -13.94 18.57 -17.25
CA ILE A 54 -13.40 18.22 -15.92
C ILE A 54 -13.89 19.19 -14.84
N THR A 55 -14.09 20.46 -15.22
CA THR A 55 -14.66 21.48 -14.34
C THR A 55 -16.17 21.41 -14.24
N GLU A 56 -16.83 20.65 -15.12
CA GLU A 56 -18.26 20.36 -15.10
C GLU A 56 -18.57 19.02 -14.41
N LYS A 57 -19.85 18.83 -14.08
CA LYS A 57 -20.32 17.57 -13.50
C LYS A 57 -20.56 16.53 -14.59
N SER A 58 -19.73 15.51 -14.59
CA SER A 58 -19.78 14.34 -15.48
C SER A 58 -19.72 13.02 -14.70
N ASP A 59 -20.71 12.15 -14.91
CA ASP A 59 -20.74 10.81 -14.30
C ASP A 59 -19.53 9.96 -14.72
N ARG A 60 -19.06 10.14 -15.97
CA ARG A 60 -17.88 9.43 -16.50
C ARG A 60 -16.63 9.77 -15.70
N ILE A 61 -16.43 11.04 -15.39
CA ILE A 61 -15.27 11.51 -14.62
C ILE A 61 -15.39 11.04 -13.18
N GLU A 62 -16.58 11.11 -12.58
CA GLU A 62 -16.82 10.60 -11.24
C GLU A 62 -16.48 9.12 -11.12
N GLN A 63 -17.00 8.30 -12.04
CA GLN A 63 -16.76 6.86 -12.07
C GLN A 63 -15.27 6.54 -12.27
N TYR A 64 -14.59 7.29 -13.14
CA TYR A 64 -13.15 7.17 -13.32
C TYR A 64 -12.37 7.44 -12.03
N LEU A 65 -12.69 8.53 -11.31
CA LEU A 65 -12.04 8.89 -10.05
C LEU A 65 -12.31 7.84 -8.96
N ARG A 66 -13.54 7.33 -8.86
CA ARG A 66 -13.88 6.23 -7.93
C ARG A 66 -13.04 4.98 -8.22
N ASN A 67 -12.91 4.60 -9.49
CA ASN A 67 -12.09 3.46 -9.89
C ASN A 67 -10.60 3.67 -9.52
N LYS A 68 -10.07 4.89 -9.69
CA LYS A 68 -8.70 5.21 -9.25
C LYS A 68 -8.52 5.06 -7.75
N LEU A 69 -9.47 5.56 -6.96
CA LEU A 69 -9.44 5.45 -5.51
C LEU A 69 -9.51 3.98 -5.05
N ILE A 70 -10.38 3.17 -5.66
CA ILE A 70 -10.49 1.73 -5.37
C ILE A 70 -9.16 1.02 -5.63
N VAL A 71 -8.55 1.24 -6.80
CA VAL A 71 -7.26 0.61 -7.16
C VAL A 71 -6.16 1.03 -6.19
N TYR A 72 -6.11 2.31 -5.82
CA TYR A 72 -5.14 2.82 -4.84
C TYR A 72 -5.31 2.16 -3.47
N ASN A 73 -6.54 2.09 -2.96
CA ASN A 73 -6.81 1.47 -1.66
C ASN A 73 -6.50 -0.03 -1.66
N ASN A 74 -6.80 -0.73 -2.75
CA ASN A 74 -6.47 -2.15 -2.89
C ASN A 74 -4.95 -2.39 -2.94
N ALA A 75 -4.21 -1.55 -3.67
CA ALA A 75 -2.75 -1.65 -3.69
C ALA A 75 -2.15 -1.33 -2.31
N LYS A 76 -2.71 -0.35 -1.60
CA LYS A 76 -2.30 0.02 -0.24
C LYS A 76 -2.56 -1.10 0.77
N SER A 77 -3.71 -1.76 0.71
CA SER A 77 -4.04 -2.88 1.60
C SER A 77 -3.20 -4.13 1.31
N GLN A 78 -2.96 -4.46 0.04
CA GLN A 78 -2.06 -5.55 -0.35
C GLN A 78 -0.63 -5.28 0.09
N LYS A 79 -0.15 -4.04 -0.07
CA LYS A 79 1.16 -3.63 0.42
C LYS A 79 1.22 -3.83 1.93
N ALA A 80 0.24 -3.31 2.68
CA ALA A 80 0.18 -3.49 4.12
C ALA A 80 0.18 -4.97 4.55
N PHE A 81 -0.57 -5.83 3.84
CA PHE A 81 -0.57 -7.27 4.07
C PHE A 81 0.80 -7.91 3.82
N LEU A 82 1.48 -7.55 2.71
CA LEU A 82 2.81 -8.08 2.39
C LEU A 82 3.84 -7.68 3.45
N TYR A 83 3.82 -6.42 3.90
CA TYR A 83 4.69 -5.98 5.00
C TYR A 83 4.35 -6.67 6.32
N SER A 84 3.07 -6.96 6.60
CA SER A 84 2.64 -7.71 7.80
C SER A 84 3.14 -9.16 7.79
N MET A 85 3.18 -9.82 6.63
CA MET A 85 3.71 -11.18 6.48
C MET A 85 5.24 -11.21 6.61
N ASP A 86 5.93 -10.20 6.08
CA ASP A 86 7.40 -10.08 6.16
C ASP A 86 7.88 -9.65 7.56
N THR A 87 7.04 -8.95 8.33
CA THR A 87 7.31 -8.58 9.73
C THR A 87 6.94 -9.64 10.77
N GLY A 88 6.62 -10.87 10.36
CA GLY A 88 6.43 -11.99 11.28
C GLY A 88 5.16 -11.90 12.14
N MET A 89 4.13 -11.19 11.70
CA MET A 89 2.81 -11.24 12.34
C MET A 89 2.12 -12.55 11.95
N GLN A 90 2.31 -13.58 12.78
CA GLN A 90 1.48 -14.78 12.73
C GLN A 90 0.05 -14.41 13.12
N THR A 91 -0.81 -14.13 12.14
CA THR A 91 -2.25 -14.28 12.33
C THR A 91 -2.60 -15.73 12.10
N GLU A 92 -2.64 -16.44 13.21
CA GLU A 92 -3.28 -17.74 13.35
C GLU A 92 -4.73 -17.69 12.81
N ASN A 93 -5.03 -18.70 11.97
CA ASN A 93 -6.35 -19.17 11.56
C ASN A 93 -6.97 -18.55 10.31
N SER A 94 -6.61 -19.08 9.14
CA SER A 94 -7.63 -19.47 8.16
C SER A 94 -7.12 -20.63 7.31
N THR A 95 -7.59 -21.82 7.66
CA THR A 95 -7.53 -23.04 6.86
C THR A 95 -8.13 -22.77 5.48
N PHE A 96 -7.29 -22.70 4.45
CA PHE A 96 -7.72 -22.99 3.08
C PHE A 96 -6.92 -24.18 2.57
N SER A 97 -7.57 -25.33 2.73
CA SER A 97 -7.22 -26.63 2.21
C SER A 97 -7.08 -26.63 0.68
N ASP A 98 -5.99 -27.26 0.26
CA ASP A 98 -5.79 -28.08 -0.94
C ASP A 98 -6.26 -27.56 -2.30
N LYS A 99 -5.27 -27.23 -3.15
CA LYS A 99 -5.14 -27.90 -4.46
C LYS A 99 -3.79 -27.67 -5.15
N ALA A 100 -3.09 -28.80 -5.33
CA ALA A 100 -2.29 -29.24 -6.49
C ALA A 100 -1.05 -28.37 -6.89
N ILE A 101 0.10 -28.91 -7.26
CA ILE A 101 0.40 -30.03 -8.18
C ILE A 101 1.80 -30.58 -7.82
N GLN A 102 1.94 -31.91 -7.81
CA GLN A 102 3.22 -32.62 -7.88
C GLN A 102 3.94 -32.34 -9.21
N THR A 103 5.23 -32.02 -9.17
CA THR A 103 6.18 -32.45 -10.20
C THR A 103 7.49 -32.84 -9.54
N ASP A 104 7.84 -34.11 -9.72
CA ASP A 104 9.06 -34.74 -9.24
C ASP A 104 10.35 -34.21 -9.89
N SER A 105 11.39 -34.13 -9.04
CA SER A 105 12.79 -34.51 -9.29
C SER A 105 13.64 -33.73 -10.31
N LEU A 106 14.72 -33.08 -9.86
CA LEU A 106 16.03 -33.74 -9.67
C LEU A 106 17.14 -32.71 -9.35
N ASP A 107 17.90 -33.06 -8.34
CA ASP A 107 19.05 -32.40 -7.71
C ASP A 107 20.00 -31.55 -8.57
N LYS A 108 20.36 -30.39 -8.00
CA LYS A 108 21.76 -29.94 -8.04
C LYS A 108 22.15 -29.27 -6.73
N ALA A 109 22.88 -30.02 -5.93
CA ALA A 109 23.49 -29.60 -4.67
C ALA A 109 24.27 -28.29 -4.84
N THR A 110 23.91 -27.29 -4.03
CA THR A 110 24.81 -26.19 -3.67
C THR A 110 25.00 -26.27 -2.17
N GLN A 111 26.17 -26.78 -1.77
CA GLN A 111 26.64 -26.69 -0.39
C GLN A 111 26.74 -25.22 -0.02
N THR A 112 25.81 -24.75 0.81
CA THR A 112 26.03 -23.62 1.70
C THR A 112 25.59 -24.12 3.05
N GLU A 113 26.45 -23.94 4.05
CA GLU A 113 26.29 -24.43 5.41
C GLU A 113 24.87 -24.17 5.92
N ASP A 114 24.05 -25.21 5.89
CA ASP A 114 22.75 -25.28 6.54
C ASP A 114 23.05 -25.35 8.04
N ILE A 115 23.46 -24.19 8.59
CA ILE A 115 23.58 -23.99 10.03
C ILE A 115 22.14 -24.06 10.52
N ASP A 116 21.75 -25.31 10.81
CA ASP A 116 20.43 -25.78 11.19
C ASP A 116 19.62 -24.65 11.81
N LEU A 117 18.83 -23.96 10.98
CA LEU A 117 18.05 -22.80 11.38
C LEU A 117 17.12 -23.17 12.55
N SER A 118 16.78 -24.46 12.65
CA SER A 118 16.08 -25.07 13.77
C SER A 118 16.82 -24.87 15.10
N THR A 119 18.10 -25.24 15.20
CA THR A 119 18.88 -25.00 16.43
C THR A 119 19.02 -23.53 16.80
N LYS A 120 19.20 -22.62 15.84
CA LYS A 120 19.23 -21.18 16.11
C LYS A 120 17.88 -20.66 16.62
N LEU A 121 16.78 -21.11 16.01
CA LEU A 121 15.44 -20.75 16.43
C LEU A 121 15.13 -21.26 17.84
N GLU A 122 15.53 -22.48 18.17
CA GLU A 122 15.37 -23.05 19.51
C GLU A 122 16.19 -22.31 20.58
N GLN A 123 17.40 -21.84 20.24
CA GLN A 123 18.19 -21.00 21.15
C GLN A 123 17.53 -19.63 21.40
N ILE A 124 16.98 -19.01 20.36
CA ILE A 124 16.28 -17.71 20.48
C ILE A 124 15.03 -17.85 21.34
N LYS A 125 14.24 -18.91 21.15
CA LYS A 125 13.07 -19.19 22.01
C LYS A 125 13.45 -19.34 23.48
N LYS A 126 14.53 -20.07 23.76
CA LYS A 126 15.03 -20.25 25.14
C LYS A 126 15.50 -18.93 25.75
N ALA A 127 16.20 -18.10 25.00
CA ALA A 127 16.64 -16.77 25.46
C ALA A 127 15.45 -15.87 25.80
N ASN A 128 14.41 -15.84 24.96
CA ASN A 128 13.22 -15.04 25.19
C ASN A 128 12.44 -15.52 26.43
N ALA A 129 12.31 -16.83 26.65
CA ALA A 129 11.65 -17.38 27.83
C ALA A 129 12.35 -16.96 29.13
N LEU A 130 13.70 -16.96 29.14
CA LEU A 130 14.48 -16.50 30.29
C LEU A 130 14.30 -15.00 30.55
N LEU A 131 14.27 -14.20 29.48
CA LEU A 131 14.14 -12.75 29.58
C LEU A 131 12.75 -12.35 30.11
N ILE A 132 11.70 -13.02 29.65
CA ILE A 132 10.33 -12.84 30.15
C ILE A 132 10.24 -13.21 31.64
N ASN A 133 10.86 -14.32 32.05
CA ASN A 133 10.88 -14.72 33.47
C ASN A 133 11.63 -13.70 34.34
N ALA A 134 12.78 -13.20 33.88
CA ALA A 134 13.52 -12.17 34.59
C ALA A 134 12.72 -10.85 34.74
N ILE A 135 11.99 -10.44 33.70
CA ILE A 135 11.09 -9.27 33.76
C ILE A 135 9.98 -9.50 34.79
N SER A 136 9.39 -10.70 34.81
CA SER A 136 8.33 -11.06 35.77
C SER A 136 8.81 -11.01 37.22
N ILE A 137 10.05 -11.45 37.47
CA ILE A 137 10.67 -11.38 38.80
C ILE A 137 10.96 -9.93 39.19
N LEU A 138 11.51 -9.11 38.27
CA LEU A 138 11.80 -7.69 38.53
C LEU A 138 10.53 -6.84 38.71
N SER A 139 9.41 -7.23 38.10
CA SER A 139 8.12 -6.53 38.23
C SER A 139 7.37 -6.84 39.53
N ASN A 140 7.86 -7.79 40.33
CA ASN A 140 7.27 -8.23 41.59
C ASN A 140 8.12 -7.84 42.82
N ILE A 141 9.07 -6.91 42.65
CA ILE A 141 9.87 -6.27 43.72
C ILE A 141 9.45 -4.80 43.79
#